data_AF-A0A5Q4T3W8-F1
#
_entry.id   AF-A0A5Q4T3W8-F1
#
_cell.length_a   1.000
_cell.length_b   1.000
_cell.length_c   1.000
_cell.angle_alpha   90.00
_cell.angle_beta   90.00
_cell.angle_gamma   90.00
#
_symmetry.space_group_name_H-M   'P 1'
#
loop_
_entity.id
_entity.type
_entity.pdbx_description
1 polymer ?
#
loop_
_entity_poly.entity_id
_entity_poly.type
_entity_poly.pdbx_seq_one_letter_code
_entity_poly.pdbx_strand_id
1 'polypeptide(L)'
;MTTADKIRATRDRQLTNIRARQDLSAHAKQVAIARAHATAERNMAELLEADTAAYQRQRSYLERKLFGGDDSTGYNAMSARDAREKAATYTNPQEAAEAFHRAQRAGDTDMVKAIASHAADLASTPVFGQAWQPIVSAYSETNSSKRDTYQKLSALRQPNTGGDWGYVLDTPSELGRLTAAQVTQLADSDLTVYGDGPQAA
;
A
#
# COMPACT_ATOMS: atom_id res chain seq x y z
N MET A 1 6.69 -15.39 -11.30
CA MET A 1 5.47 -15.77 -10.56
C MET A 1 5.51 -15.06 -9.22
N THR A 2 4.56 -14.14 -8.98
CA THR A 2 4.50 -13.33 -7.75
C THR A 2 4.01 -14.16 -6.55
N THR A 3 4.11 -13.64 -5.34
CA THR A 3 3.53 -14.29 -4.14
C THR A 3 2.00 -14.39 -4.25
N ALA A 4 1.34 -13.36 -4.78
CA ALA A 4 -0.09 -13.38 -5.08
C ALA A 4 -0.45 -14.52 -6.06
N ASP A 5 0.33 -14.70 -7.13
CA ASP A 5 0.11 -15.80 -8.10
C ASP A 5 0.28 -17.17 -7.43
N LYS A 6 1.21 -17.32 -6.48
CA LYS A 6 1.38 -18.56 -5.69
C LYS A 6 0.15 -18.85 -4.84
N ILE A 7 -0.44 -17.83 -4.19
CA ILE A 7 -1.66 -17.99 -3.39
C ILE A 7 -2.82 -18.43 -4.28
N ARG A 8 -3.02 -17.76 -5.44
CA ARG A 8 -4.04 -18.15 -6.42
C ARG A 8 -3.86 -19.59 -6.91
N ALA A 9 -2.65 -19.94 -7.36
CA ALA A 9 -2.36 -21.27 -7.89
C ALA A 9 -2.56 -22.37 -6.82
N THR A 10 -2.19 -22.10 -5.57
CA THR A 10 -2.40 -23.03 -4.46
C THR A 10 -3.90 -23.23 -4.19
N ARG A 11 -4.66 -22.13 -4.11
CA ARG A 11 -6.12 -22.17 -3.98
C ARG A 11 -6.76 -22.96 -5.11
N ASP A 12 -6.42 -22.66 -6.36
CA ASP A 12 -7.04 -23.29 -7.53
C ASP A 12 -6.76 -24.80 -7.58
N ARG A 13 -5.57 -25.21 -7.16
CA ARG A 13 -5.22 -26.63 -6.98
C ARG A 13 -6.07 -27.28 -5.89
N GLN A 14 -6.21 -26.64 -4.73
CA GLN A 14 -7.06 -27.13 -3.64
C GLN A 14 -8.52 -27.28 -4.09
N LEU A 15 -9.07 -26.27 -4.77
CA LEU A 15 -10.43 -26.32 -5.32
C LEU A 15 -10.61 -27.47 -6.31
N THR A 16 -9.65 -27.67 -7.21
CA THR A 16 -9.66 -28.79 -8.17
C THR A 16 -9.67 -30.14 -7.46
N ASN A 17 -8.83 -30.29 -6.43
CA ASN A 17 -8.78 -31.51 -5.63
C ASN A 17 -10.11 -31.77 -4.90
N ILE A 18 -10.70 -30.74 -4.27
CA ILE A 18 -11.99 -30.87 -3.57
C ILE A 18 -13.12 -31.25 -4.55
N ARG A 19 -13.13 -30.66 -5.75
CA ARG A 19 -14.13 -30.98 -6.78
C ARG A 19 -14.05 -32.45 -7.21
N ALA A 20 -12.84 -32.98 -7.37
CA ALA A 20 -12.57 -34.34 -7.82
C ALA A 20 -12.91 -35.43 -6.77
N ARG A 21 -13.00 -35.08 -5.49
CA ARG A 21 -13.34 -36.03 -4.41
C ARG A 21 -14.76 -36.57 -4.57
N GLN A 22 -14.92 -37.88 -4.73
CA GLN A 22 -16.23 -38.53 -4.86
C GLN A 22 -16.85 -38.93 -3.53
N ASP A 23 -16.02 -39.01 -2.48
CA ASP A 23 -16.41 -39.35 -1.12
C ASP A 23 -17.12 -38.20 -0.38
N LEU A 24 -17.06 -36.98 -0.90
CA LEU A 24 -17.71 -35.80 -0.32
C LEU A 24 -19.10 -35.56 -0.88
N SER A 25 -20.07 -35.34 0.02
CA SER A 25 -21.38 -34.82 -0.35
C SER A 25 -21.28 -33.40 -0.94
N ALA A 26 -22.31 -32.96 -1.69
CA ALA A 26 -22.33 -31.62 -2.26
C ALA A 26 -22.15 -30.51 -1.21
N HIS A 27 -22.78 -30.68 -0.04
CA HIS A 27 -22.63 -29.73 1.06
C HIS A 27 -21.22 -29.76 1.67
N ALA A 28 -20.65 -30.96 1.87
CA ALA A 28 -19.28 -31.08 2.38
C ALA A 28 -18.24 -30.48 1.42
N LYS A 29 -18.43 -30.63 0.10
CA LYS A 29 -17.60 -29.94 -0.90
C LYS A 29 -17.71 -28.43 -0.79
N GLN A 30 -18.93 -27.91 -0.61
CA GLN A 30 -19.14 -26.47 -0.49
C GLN A 30 -18.44 -25.90 0.74
N VAL A 31 -18.50 -26.61 1.89
CA VAL A 31 -17.76 -26.25 3.11
C VAL A 31 -16.25 -26.28 2.87
N ALA A 32 -15.72 -27.35 2.27
CA ALA A 32 -14.29 -27.46 1.99
C ALA A 32 -13.80 -26.36 1.02
N ILE A 33 -14.59 -26.04 -0.01
CA ILE A 33 -14.32 -24.94 -0.94
C ILE A 33 -14.32 -23.60 -0.20
N ALA A 34 -15.29 -23.36 0.70
CA ALA A 34 -15.35 -22.16 1.52
C ALA A 34 -14.10 -22.01 2.41
N ARG A 35 -13.64 -23.08 3.06
CA ARG A 35 -12.42 -23.07 3.88
C ARG A 35 -11.16 -22.78 3.08
N ALA A 36 -11.00 -23.42 1.92
CA ALA A 36 -9.88 -23.18 1.02
C ALA A 36 -9.86 -21.73 0.52
N HIS A 37 -11.03 -21.20 0.15
CA HIS A 37 -11.20 -19.82 -0.28
C HIS A 37 -10.88 -18.82 0.84
N ALA A 38 -11.48 -18.98 2.03
CA ALA A 38 -11.24 -18.11 3.18
C ALA A 38 -9.78 -18.12 3.64
N THR A 39 -9.09 -19.26 3.54
CA THR A 39 -7.65 -19.35 3.81
C THR A 39 -6.84 -18.57 2.79
N ALA A 40 -7.17 -18.66 1.50
CA ALA A 40 -6.52 -17.88 0.47
C ALA A 40 -6.76 -16.36 0.62
N GLU A 41 -7.98 -15.95 1.01
CA GLU A 41 -8.30 -14.55 1.31
C GLU A 41 -7.47 -14.01 2.47
N ARG A 42 -7.35 -14.77 3.58
CA ARG A 42 -6.49 -14.40 4.71
C ARG A 42 -5.03 -14.22 4.27
N ASN A 43 -4.49 -15.17 3.51
CA ASN A 43 -3.13 -15.08 3.00
C ASN A 43 -2.93 -13.87 2.07
N MET A 44 -3.93 -13.50 1.26
CA MET A 44 -3.87 -12.29 0.43
C MET A 44 -3.92 -11.00 1.26
N ALA A 45 -4.75 -10.97 2.30
CA ALA A 45 -4.83 -9.84 3.21
C ALA A 45 -3.51 -9.63 3.98
N GLU A 46 -2.92 -10.71 4.50
CA GLU A 46 -1.59 -10.68 5.15
C GLU A 46 -0.50 -10.21 4.18
N LEU A 47 -0.53 -10.66 2.93
CA LEU A 47 0.40 -10.20 1.90
C LEU A 47 0.23 -8.70 1.62
N LEU A 48 -1.00 -8.22 1.51
CA LEU A 48 -1.29 -6.80 1.31
C LEU A 48 -0.78 -5.95 2.48
N GLU A 49 -1.00 -6.40 3.72
CA GLU A 49 -0.50 -5.71 4.91
C GLU A 49 1.03 -5.66 4.91
N ALA A 50 1.69 -6.79 4.63
CA ALA A 50 3.16 -6.87 4.57
C ALA A 50 3.74 -5.94 3.48
N ASP A 51 3.14 -5.95 2.28
CA ASP A 51 3.56 -5.09 1.17
C ASP A 51 3.30 -3.62 1.48
N THR A 52 2.17 -3.29 2.11
CA THR A 52 1.84 -1.93 2.55
C THR A 52 2.84 -1.43 3.58
N ALA A 53 3.20 -2.26 4.55
CA ALA A 53 4.21 -1.93 5.55
C ALA A 53 5.60 -1.76 4.92
N ALA A 54 5.96 -2.60 3.93
CA ALA A 54 7.20 -2.47 3.18
C ALA A 54 7.25 -1.17 2.37
N TYR A 55 6.15 -0.83 1.68
CA TYR A 55 5.98 0.44 0.98
C TYR A 55 6.16 1.63 1.92
N GLN A 56 5.48 1.65 3.08
CA GLN A 56 5.59 2.73 4.05
C GLN A 56 7.03 2.89 4.56
N ARG A 57 7.71 1.79 4.92
CA ARG A 57 9.12 1.83 5.34
C ARG A 57 10.03 2.41 4.26
N GLN A 58 9.88 1.95 3.02
CA GLN A 58 10.68 2.43 1.89
C GLN A 58 10.40 3.90 1.60
N ARG A 59 9.13 4.31 1.64
CA ARG A 59 8.71 5.70 1.47
C ARG A 59 9.33 6.60 2.54
N SER A 60 9.16 6.27 3.82
CA SER A 60 9.72 7.05 4.92
C SER A 60 11.25 7.13 4.87
N TYR A 61 11.92 6.06 4.44
CA TYR A 61 13.37 6.08 4.22
C TYR A 61 13.77 7.07 3.12
N LEU A 62 13.10 7.03 1.96
CA LEU A 62 13.37 7.92 0.84
C LEU A 62 13.03 9.38 1.17
N GLU A 63 11.90 9.63 1.85
CA GLU A 63 11.51 10.97 2.34
C GLU A 63 12.53 11.52 3.32
N ARG A 64 13.00 10.72 4.29
CA ARG A 64 14.07 11.12 5.21
C ARG A 64 15.35 11.45 4.45
N LYS A 65 15.72 10.68 3.44
CA LYS A 65 16.89 10.96 2.61
C LYS A 65 16.73 12.22 1.74
N LEU A 66 15.51 12.51 1.30
CA LEU A 66 15.20 13.63 0.40
C LEU A 66 15.03 14.96 1.17
N PHE A 67 14.27 14.94 2.27
CA PHE A 67 13.85 16.12 3.02
C PHE A 67 14.48 16.23 4.41
N GLY A 68 15.05 15.14 4.94
CA GLY A 68 15.82 15.20 6.19
C GLY A 68 17.10 16.02 6.05
N GLY A 69 17.54 16.59 7.18
CA GLY A 69 18.87 17.16 7.35
C GLY A 69 19.73 16.22 8.20
N ASP A 70 21.04 16.24 7.96
CA ASP A 70 21.98 15.32 8.61
C ASP A 70 22.17 15.59 10.11
N ASP A 71 21.85 16.78 10.62
CA ASP A 71 21.98 17.10 12.05
C ASP A 71 21.01 18.21 12.48
N SER A 72 19.87 17.86 13.07
CA SER A 72 19.02 18.83 13.78
C SER A 72 19.33 18.80 15.28
N THR A 73 20.32 19.57 15.72
CA THR A 73 20.58 19.79 17.15
C THR A 73 19.93 21.10 17.62
N GLY A 74 19.33 21.08 18.81
CA GLY A 74 18.82 22.26 19.53
C GLY A 74 17.87 23.17 18.73
N TYR A 75 18.31 24.41 18.47
CA TYR A 75 17.52 25.50 17.90
C TYR A 75 16.95 25.19 16.50
N ASN A 76 17.72 24.49 15.66
CA ASN A 76 17.30 24.14 14.30
C ASN A 76 16.11 23.16 14.27
N ALA A 77 15.89 22.40 15.35
CA ALA A 77 14.76 21.48 15.44
C ALA A 77 13.42 22.22 15.63
N MET A 78 13.41 23.36 16.34
CA MET A 78 12.21 24.17 16.52
C MET A 78 11.81 24.87 15.22
N SER A 79 12.76 25.53 14.53
CA SER A 79 12.48 26.15 13.23
C SER A 79 11.99 25.15 12.19
N ALA A 80 12.59 23.97 12.12
CA ALA A 80 12.11 22.89 11.23
C ALA A 80 10.71 22.39 11.60
N ARG A 81 10.33 22.40 12.89
CA ARG A 81 8.98 22.05 13.33
C ARG A 81 7.97 23.10 12.90
N ASP A 82 8.24 24.37 13.20
CA ASP A 82 7.36 25.49 12.84
C ASP A 82 7.16 25.57 11.32
N ALA A 83 8.23 25.34 10.56
CA ALA A 83 8.18 25.25 9.11
C ALA A 83 7.25 24.12 8.62
N ARG A 84 7.30 22.93 9.23
CA ARG A 84 6.40 21.80 8.91
C ARG A 84 4.95 22.12 9.26
N GLU A 85 4.71 22.67 10.44
CA GLU A 85 3.35 23.04 10.88
C GLU A 85 2.75 24.10 9.94
N LYS A 86 3.54 25.09 9.54
CA LYS A 86 3.12 26.11 8.56
C LYS A 86 2.92 25.51 7.16
N ALA A 87 3.82 24.65 6.69
CA ALA A 87 3.69 23.99 5.40
C ALA A 87 2.39 23.17 5.31
N ALA A 88 2.01 22.49 6.40
CA ALA A 88 0.78 21.69 6.47
C ALA A 88 -0.51 22.50 6.28
N THR A 89 -0.47 23.82 6.49
CA THR A 89 -1.63 24.70 6.24
C THR A 89 -1.89 24.95 4.76
N TYR A 90 -0.91 24.72 3.89
CA TYR A 90 -1.08 24.90 2.46
C TYR A 90 -1.92 23.76 1.88
N THR A 91 -3.14 24.10 1.49
CA THR A 91 -4.09 23.18 0.82
C THR A 91 -4.23 23.49 -0.67
N ASN A 92 -3.79 24.68 -1.10
CA ASN A 92 -3.78 25.10 -2.49
C ASN A 92 -2.36 24.97 -3.10
N PRO A 93 -2.19 24.23 -4.20
CA PRO A 93 -0.88 24.05 -4.85
C PRO A 93 -0.23 25.36 -5.31
N GLN A 94 -1.01 26.33 -5.78
CA GLN A 94 -0.49 27.61 -6.26
C GLN A 94 0.05 28.46 -5.11
N GLU A 95 -0.69 28.53 -4.00
CA GLU A 95 -0.24 29.22 -2.79
C GLU A 95 1.05 28.59 -2.24
N ALA A 96 1.10 27.26 -2.19
CA ALA A 96 2.29 26.52 -1.78
C ALA A 96 3.49 26.81 -2.69
N ALA A 97 3.29 26.87 -4.01
CA ALA A 97 4.36 27.17 -4.97
C ALA A 97 4.90 28.60 -4.78
N GLU A 98 4.03 29.58 -4.56
CA GLU A 98 4.44 30.94 -4.26
C GLU A 98 5.22 31.03 -2.94
N ALA A 99 4.74 30.35 -1.90
CA ALA A 99 5.42 30.25 -0.62
C ALA A 99 6.80 29.59 -0.74
N PHE A 100 6.89 28.52 -1.52
CA PHE A 100 8.12 27.82 -1.84
C PHE A 100 9.13 28.76 -2.52
N HIS A 101 8.72 29.48 -3.56
CA HIS A 101 9.61 30.43 -4.24
C HIS A 101 10.04 31.61 -3.35
N ARG A 102 9.14 32.10 -2.48
CA ARG A 102 9.52 33.12 -1.49
C ARG A 102 10.58 32.60 -0.52
N ALA A 103 10.38 31.39 0.02
CA ALA A 103 11.34 30.75 0.92
C ALA A 103 12.70 30.51 0.24
N GLN A 104 12.71 30.06 -1.02
CA GLN A 104 13.93 29.91 -1.81
C GLN A 104 14.69 31.23 -1.97
N ARG A 105 14.00 32.32 -2.34
CA ARG A 105 14.64 33.65 -2.48
C ARG A 105 15.17 34.19 -1.15
N ALA A 106 14.52 33.85 -0.04
CA ALA A 106 14.96 34.24 1.30
C ALA A 106 16.10 33.37 1.85
N GLY A 107 16.44 32.25 1.20
CA GLY A 107 17.41 31.29 1.70
C GLY A 107 16.91 30.45 2.89
N ASP A 108 15.59 30.42 3.13
CA ASP A 108 14.97 29.65 4.22
C ASP A 108 14.90 28.16 3.84
N THR A 109 15.97 27.43 4.12
CA THR A 109 16.07 26.02 3.72
C THR A 109 15.09 25.11 4.44
N ASP A 110 14.68 25.45 5.66
CA ASP A 110 13.77 24.62 6.45
C ASP A 110 12.34 24.76 5.93
N MET A 111 11.90 25.97 5.60
CA MET A 111 10.61 26.19 4.94
C MET A 111 10.57 25.58 3.54
N VAL A 112 11.64 25.70 2.75
CA VAL A 112 11.75 25.04 1.44
C VAL A 112 11.57 23.52 1.55
N LYS A 113 12.28 22.88 2.49
CA LYS A 113 12.16 21.44 2.74
C LYS A 113 10.76 21.06 3.22
N ALA A 114 10.20 21.83 4.15
CA ALA A 114 8.88 21.57 4.70
C ALA A 114 7.78 21.63 3.64
N ILE A 115 7.77 22.67 2.80
CA ILE A 115 6.81 22.80 1.70
C ILE A 115 7.01 21.69 0.65
N ALA A 116 8.26 21.37 0.30
CA ALA A 116 8.54 20.29 -0.66
C ALA A 116 8.12 18.91 -0.13
N SER A 117 8.33 18.63 1.17
CA SER A 117 7.90 17.40 1.82
C SER A 117 6.37 17.28 1.81
N HIS A 118 5.68 18.34 2.25
CA HIS A 118 4.22 18.38 2.26
C HIS A 118 3.63 18.23 0.84
N ALA A 119 4.25 18.89 -0.14
CA ALA A 119 3.88 18.73 -1.54
C ALA A 119 4.08 17.29 -2.02
N ALA A 120 5.13 16.58 -1.59
CA ALA A 120 5.36 15.18 -1.97
C ALA A 120 4.33 14.22 -1.34
N ASP A 121 3.84 14.52 -0.14
CA ASP A 121 2.74 13.78 0.49
C ASP A 121 1.45 13.96 -0.31
N LEU A 122 1.07 15.20 -0.60
CA LEU A 122 -0.13 15.50 -1.39
C LEU A 122 -0.01 14.99 -2.83
N ALA A 123 1.19 15.03 -3.42
CA ALA A 123 1.45 14.55 -4.77
C ALA A 123 1.25 13.04 -4.94
N SER A 124 1.26 12.28 -3.83
CA SER A 124 0.97 10.83 -3.84
C SER A 124 -0.52 10.50 -3.90
N THR A 125 -1.40 11.50 -3.78
CA THR A 125 -2.85 11.28 -3.80
C THR A 125 -3.39 11.11 -5.24
N PRO A 126 -4.29 10.14 -5.52
CA PRO A 126 -4.69 9.80 -6.89
C PRO A 126 -5.42 10.89 -7.68
N VAL A 127 -6.20 11.76 -7.01
CA VAL A 127 -7.14 12.66 -7.70
C VAL A 127 -6.56 14.06 -7.90
N PHE A 128 -5.84 14.60 -6.91
CA PHE A 128 -5.36 15.98 -6.92
C PHE A 128 -3.84 16.11 -6.80
N GLY A 129 -3.11 14.99 -6.71
CA GLY A 129 -1.67 14.99 -6.47
C GLY A 129 -0.83 15.58 -7.61
N GLN A 130 -1.30 15.50 -8.87
CA GLN A 130 -0.53 16.02 -10.01
C GLN A 130 -0.23 17.52 -9.91
N ALA A 131 -1.12 18.31 -9.31
CA ALA A 131 -0.93 19.74 -9.15
C ALA A 131 0.23 20.09 -8.19
N TRP A 132 0.62 19.17 -7.32
CA TRP A 132 1.72 19.35 -6.35
C TRP A 132 3.09 18.93 -6.91
N GLN A 133 3.13 18.13 -7.98
CA GLN A 133 4.36 17.64 -8.59
C GLN A 133 5.37 18.72 -9.02
N PRO A 134 4.95 19.90 -9.54
CA PRO A 134 5.89 20.95 -9.91
C PRO A 134 6.77 21.44 -8.75
N ILE A 135 6.22 21.53 -7.52
CA ILE A 135 6.99 21.95 -6.33
C ILE A 135 8.05 20.90 -5.99
N VAL A 136 7.68 19.62 -6.03
CA VAL A 136 8.62 18.52 -5.74
C VAL A 136 9.71 18.43 -6.80
N SER A 137 9.35 18.63 -8.08
CA SER A 137 10.29 18.67 -9.20
C SER A 137 11.28 19.82 -9.04
N ALA A 138 10.80 21.04 -8.76
CA ALA A 138 11.63 22.23 -8.55
C ALA A 138 12.61 22.05 -7.37
N TYR A 139 12.16 21.42 -6.27
CA TYR A 139 13.06 21.07 -5.16
C TYR A 139 14.15 20.07 -5.59
N SER A 140 13.82 19.07 -6.39
CA SER A 140 14.80 18.08 -6.89
C SER A 140 15.83 18.69 -7.84
N GLU A 141 15.44 19.66 -8.67
CA GLU A 141 16.33 20.33 -9.63
C GLU A 141 17.37 21.21 -8.92
N THR A 142 16.95 21.89 -7.86
CA THR A 142 17.85 22.67 -7.00
C THR A 142 18.76 21.79 -6.13
N ASN A 143 18.41 20.53 -5.92
CA ASN A 143 19.16 19.55 -5.13
C ASN A 143 19.58 18.35 -5.98
N SER A 144 20.45 18.57 -6.97
CA SER A 144 20.82 17.55 -7.97
C SER A 144 21.36 16.24 -7.37
N SER A 145 22.07 16.29 -6.23
CA SER A 145 22.53 15.11 -5.50
C SER A 145 21.41 14.22 -4.95
N LYS A 146 20.18 14.76 -4.85
CA LYS A 146 18.99 14.06 -4.35
C LYS A 146 18.04 13.61 -5.48
N ARG A 147 18.36 13.89 -6.75
CA ARG A 147 17.53 13.56 -7.91
C ARG A 147 17.19 12.07 -7.98
N ASP A 148 18.17 11.19 -7.76
CA ASP A 148 17.94 9.74 -7.76
C ASP A 148 16.98 9.29 -6.65
N THR A 149 17.04 9.95 -5.48
CA THR A 149 16.13 9.67 -4.36
C THR A 149 14.70 10.10 -4.72
N TYR A 150 14.55 11.26 -5.36
CA TYR A 150 13.25 11.73 -5.86
C TYR A 150 12.67 10.82 -6.94
N GLN A 151 13.48 10.37 -7.90
CA GLN A 151 13.04 9.41 -8.93
C GLN A 151 12.55 8.10 -8.30
N LYS A 152 13.26 7.59 -7.28
CA LYS A 152 12.83 6.39 -6.54
C LYS A 152 11.53 6.62 -5.76
N LEU A 153 11.38 7.78 -5.13
CA LEU A 153 10.17 8.12 -4.36
C LEU A 153 8.95 8.26 -5.28
N SER A 154 9.10 8.94 -6.41
CA SER A 154 8.02 9.14 -7.40
C SER A 154 7.64 7.86 -8.15
N ALA A 155 8.60 6.94 -8.37
CA ALA A 155 8.32 5.63 -8.95
C ALA A 155 7.72 4.63 -7.95
N LEU A 156 7.73 4.94 -6.65
CA LEU A 156 7.22 4.05 -5.62
C LEU A 156 5.69 3.96 -5.72
N ARG A 157 5.18 2.75 -5.96
CA ARG A 157 3.74 2.49 -6.06
C ARG A 157 3.19 1.97 -4.74
N GLN A 158 2.10 2.58 -4.28
CA GLN A 158 1.38 2.07 -3.12
C GLN A 158 0.61 0.79 -3.51
N PRO A 159 0.74 -0.30 -2.74
CA PRO A 159 -0.05 -1.51 -2.96
C PRO A 159 -1.55 -1.20 -2.93
N ASN A 160 -2.34 -1.90 -3.75
CA ASN A 160 -3.80 -1.78 -3.78
C ASN A 160 -4.30 -0.36 -4.10
N THR A 161 -3.56 0.41 -4.91
CA THR A 161 -4.02 1.71 -5.44
C THR A 161 -4.28 1.66 -6.93
N GLY A 162 -5.20 2.50 -7.42
CA GLY A 162 -5.39 2.73 -8.86
C GLY A 162 -5.88 1.51 -9.64
N GLY A 163 -6.75 0.68 -9.07
CA GLY A 163 -7.29 -0.51 -9.76
C GLY A 163 -6.35 -1.72 -9.74
N ASP A 164 -5.44 -1.78 -8.77
CA ASP A 164 -4.63 -2.96 -8.51
C ASP A 164 -5.49 -4.10 -7.94
N TRP A 165 -6.04 -4.91 -8.84
CA TRP A 165 -6.77 -6.15 -8.52
C TRP A 165 -5.84 -7.30 -8.11
N GLY A 166 -4.54 -7.02 -7.92
CA GLY A 166 -3.49 -7.99 -7.61
C GLY A 166 -3.71 -8.74 -6.29
N TYR A 167 -4.49 -8.20 -5.36
CA TYR A 167 -4.81 -8.82 -4.07
C TYR A 167 -6.24 -9.37 -4.00
N VAL A 168 -7.05 -9.15 -5.04
CA VAL A 168 -8.43 -9.63 -5.11
C VAL A 168 -8.47 -11.05 -5.66
N LEU A 169 -9.32 -11.86 -5.04
CA LEU A 169 -9.58 -13.24 -5.41
C LEU A 169 -10.99 -13.35 -5.99
N ASP A 170 -11.11 -13.98 -7.16
CA ASP A 170 -12.44 -14.31 -7.68
C ASP A 170 -13.12 -15.33 -6.76
N THR A 171 -14.41 -15.10 -6.51
CA THR A 171 -15.26 -16.02 -5.76
C THR A 171 -15.57 -17.26 -6.62
N PRO A 172 -15.31 -18.48 -6.13
CA PRO A 172 -15.68 -19.71 -6.83
C PRO A 172 -17.19 -19.76 -7.11
N SER A 173 -17.59 -20.31 -8.26
CA SER A 173 -19.00 -20.43 -8.67
C SER A 173 -19.89 -21.14 -7.66
N GLU A 174 -19.33 -22.09 -6.91
CA GLU A 174 -19.99 -22.87 -5.85
C GLU A 174 -20.37 -22.01 -4.64
N LEU A 175 -19.73 -20.84 -4.50
CA LEU A 175 -19.99 -19.86 -3.46
C LEU A 175 -20.69 -18.61 -4.01
N GLY A 176 -20.86 -18.47 -5.33
CA GLY A 176 -21.33 -17.22 -5.97
C GLY A 176 -22.75 -16.79 -5.62
N ARG A 177 -23.55 -17.64 -4.97
CA ARG A 177 -24.89 -17.29 -4.43
C ARG A 177 -24.85 -16.84 -2.96
N LEU A 178 -23.71 -16.99 -2.30
CA LEU A 178 -23.51 -16.67 -0.89
C LEU A 178 -22.90 -15.27 -0.76
N THR A 179 -23.28 -14.57 0.30
CA THR A 179 -22.60 -13.34 0.71
C THR A 179 -21.25 -13.66 1.36
N ALA A 180 -20.34 -12.70 1.44
CA ALA A 180 -19.06 -12.88 2.13
C ALA A 180 -19.24 -13.39 3.56
N ALA A 181 -20.20 -12.85 4.31
CA ALA A 181 -20.51 -13.30 5.67
C ALA A 181 -20.98 -14.76 5.71
N GLN A 182 -21.79 -15.19 4.73
CA GLN A 182 -22.23 -16.59 4.63
C GLN A 182 -21.07 -17.53 4.26
N VAL A 183 -20.13 -17.07 3.43
CA VAL A 183 -18.92 -17.85 3.11
C VAL A 183 -18.05 -18.04 4.35
N THR A 184 -17.84 -16.98 5.15
CA THR A 184 -17.13 -17.08 6.43
C THR A 184 -17.84 -18.03 7.38
N GLN A 185 -19.15 -17.88 7.59
CA GLN A 185 -19.92 -18.77 8.45
C GLN A 185 -19.85 -20.25 7.98
N LEU A 186 -19.85 -20.48 6.67
CA LEU A 186 -19.74 -21.83 6.11
C LEU A 186 -18.34 -22.41 6.33
N ALA A 187 -17.29 -21.60 6.17
CA ALA A 187 -15.91 -21.99 6.42
C ALA A 187 -15.70 -22.38 7.90
N ASP A 188 -16.31 -21.63 8.81
CA ASP A 188 -16.22 -21.83 10.27
C ASP A 188 -17.17 -22.91 10.82
N SER A 189 -17.97 -23.56 9.96
CA SER A 189 -18.91 -24.58 10.41
C SER A 189 -18.20 -25.81 11.00
N ASP A 190 -18.78 -26.40 12.04
CA ASP A 190 -18.29 -27.61 12.73
C ASP A 190 -18.37 -28.90 11.89
N LEU A 191 -18.81 -28.80 10.63
CA LEU A 191 -18.92 -29.96 9.74
C LEU A 191 -17.52 -30.59 9.57
N THR A 192 -17.36 -31.80 10.08
CA THR A 192 -16.10 -32.54 9.94
C THR A 192 -16.00 -33.06 8.50
N VAL A 193 -15.15 -32.41 7.71
CA VAL A 193 -14.77 -32.89 6.38
C VAL A 193 -13.56 -33.80 6.59
N TYR A 194 -13.78 -35.12 6.58
CA TYR A 194 -12.68 -36.08 6.70
C TYR A 194 -11.66 -35.84 5.58
N GLY A 195 -10.36 -35.74 5.90
CA GLY A 195 -9.28 -35.51 4.93
C GLY A 195 -8.81 -34.06 4.76
N ASP A 196 -9.31 -33.10 5.56
CA ASP A 196 -8.84 -31.69 5.62
C ASP A 196 -7.59 -31.49 6.51
N GLY A 197 -6.92 -32.58 6.93
CA GLY A 197 -5.70 -32.50 7.73
C GLY A 197 -4.55 -31.82 6.96
N PRO A 198 -3.61 -31.14 7.65
CA PRO A 198 -2.52 -30.44 6.99
C PRO A 198 -1.75 -31.41 6.09
N GLN A 199 -1.76 -31.15 4.79
CA GLN A 199 -0.91 -31.88 3.85
C GLN A 199 0.53 -31.63 4.27
N ALA A 200 1.25 -32.71 4.60
CA ALA A 200 2.67 -32.64 4.93
C ALA A 200 3.42 -31.93 3.80
N ALA A 201 4.28 -30.99 4.21
CA ALA A 201 5.08 -30.13 3.33
C ALA A 201 6.09 -30.89 2.47
#